data_AF-A0A959VNC7-F1
#
_entry.id   AF-A0A959VNC7-F1
#
_cell.length_a   1.000
_cell.length_b   1.000
_cell.length_c   1.000
_cell.angle_alpha   90.00
_cell.angle_beta   90.00
_cell.angle_gamma   90.00
#
_symmetry.space_group_name_H-M   'P 1'
#
loop_
_entity.id
_entity.type
_entity.pdbx_description
1 polymer ?
#
loop_
_entity_poly.entity_id
_entity_poly.type
_entity_poly.pdbx_seq_one_letter_code
_entity_poly.pdbx_strand_id
1 'polypeptide(L)'
;MIAYLDTSAFVPMMVREPSSEACRDLWDKAGSLVSTRLLHVEATAALARAAIAGRIRKSSLPDRLARLEELRQRIQMIELDEPLLENAAWFAATFGLRGYDATHCAAGVAIGSEGSVLASGERKMLEIWSDLGFSTFDPNRSGSG
;
A
#
# COMPACT_ATOMS: atom_id res chain seq x y z
N MET A 1 10.34 13.77 -0.93
CA MET A 1 10.19 12.33 -1.25
C MET A 1 8.72 12.04 -1.49
N ILE A 2 8.40 11.34 -2.58
CA ILE A 2 7.07 10.78 -2.84
C ILE A 2 7.05 9.36 -2.27
N ALA A 3 5.99 8.98 -1.55
CA ALA A 3 5.80 7.61 -1.08
C ALA A 3 4.58 6.99 -1.74
N TYR A 4 4.79 5.92 -2.50
CA TYR A 4 3.70 5.06 -2.97
C TYR A 4 3.37 4.05 -1.88
N LEU A 5 2.10 3.94 -1.51
CA LEU A 5 1.64 2.98 -0.51
C LEU A 5 0.78 1.92 -1.18
N ASP A 6 1.14 0.65 -1.06
CA ASP A 6 0.14 -0.40 -1.19
C ASP A 6 -0.74 -0.48 0.08
N THR A 7 -1.74 -1.36 0.06
CA THR A 7 -2.66 -1.52 1.19
C THR A 7 -1.95 -1.99 2.47
N SER A 8 -0.93 -2.84 2.36
CA SER A 8 -0.22 -3.39 3.52
C SER A 8 0.66 -2.36 4.23
N ALA A 9 1.13 -1.32 3.53
CA ALA A 9 1.81 -0.18 4.13
C ALA A 9 0.83 0.87 4.72
N PHE A 10 -0.45 0.80 4.37
CA PHE A 10 -1.48 1.73 4.81
C PHE A 10 -2.32 1.21 5.99
N VAL A 11 -2.69 -0.08 6.00
CA VAL A 11 -3.51 -0.69 7.07
C VAL A 11 -2.94 -0.51 8.49
N PRO A 12 -1.62 -0.57 8.72
CA PRO A 12 -1.03 -0.35 10.03
C PRO A 12 -1.26 1.06 10.62
N MET A 13 -1.75 2.01 9.83
CA MET A 13 -2.16 3.34 10.30
C MET A 13 -3.51 3.33 11.05
N MET A 14 -4.30 2.27 10.87
CA MET A 14 -5.65 2.12 11.43
C MET A 14 -5.75 1.01 12.47
N VAL A 15 -4.86 0.02 12.41
CA VAL A 15 -4.80 -1.10 13.36
C VAL A 15 -3.43 -1.07 14.05
N ARG A 16 -3.39 -1.36 15.36
CA ARG A 16 -2.09 -1.52 16.05
C ARG A 16 -1.47 -2.83 15.60
N GLU A 17 -0.40 -2.73 14.83
CA GLU A 17 0.41 -3.83 14.33
C GLU A 17 1.88 -3.50 14.61
N PRO A 18 2.80 -4.49 14.62
CA PRO A 18 4.23 -4.24 14.81
C PRO A 18 4.80 -3.23 13.81
N SER A 19 4.26 -3.20 12.59
CA SER A 19 4.63 -2.30 11.50
C SER A 19 4.10 -0.87 11.66
N SER A 20 3.18 -0.61 12.59
CA SER A 20 2.47 0.67 12.69
C SER A 20 3.38 1.88 12.92
N GLU A 21 4.48 1.72 13.66
CA GLU A 21 5.42 2.82 13.91
C GLU A 21 6.23 3.16 12.66
N ALA A 22 6.81 2.16 12.01
CA ALA A 22 7.55 2.36 10.77
C ALA A 22 6.67 2.94 9.64
N CYS A 23 5.41 2.49 9.51
CA CYS A 23 4.46 3.06 8.57
C CYS A 23 4.12 4.53 8.89
N ARG A 24 3.98 4.89 10.18
CA ARG A 24 3.77 6.29 10.58
C ARG A 24 4.97 7.17 10.26
N ASP A 25 6.17 6.66 10.50
CA ASP A 25 7.40 7.36 10.17
C ASP A 25 7.53 7.65 8.67
N LEU A 26 7.23 6.66 7.82
CA LEU A 26 7.20 6.85 6.36
C LEU A 26 6.14 7.88 5.98
N TRP A 27 4.94 7.76 6.56
CA TRP A 27 3.83 8.69 6.32
C TRP A 27 4.19 10.13 6.64
N ASP A 28 4.80 10.37 7.80
CA ASP A 28 5.13 11.72 8.28
C ASP A 28 6.33 12.33 7.55
N LYS A 29 7.26 11.51 7.04
CA LYS A 29 8.42 11.96 6.25
C LYS A 29 8.10 12.19 4.77
N ALA A 30 7.00 11.62 4.26
CA ALA A 30 6.59 11.77 2.87
C ALA A 30 6.06 13.19 2.61
N GLY A 31 6.59 13.85 1.57
CA GLY A 31 6.06 15.14 1.11
C GLY A 31 4.79 15.00 0.26
N SER A 32 4.62 13.83 -0.36
CA SER A 32 3.41 13.43 -1.08
C SER A 32 3.19 11.93 -0.92
N LEU A 33 1.93 11.54 -0.75
CA LEU A 33 1.50 10.16 -0.59
C LEU A 33 0.64 9.77 -1.78
N VAL A 34 0.93 8.63 -2.38
CA VAL A 34 0.25 8.17 -3.60
C VAL A 34 -0.19 6.71 -3.45
N SER A 35 -1.35 6.37 -3.99
CA SER A 35 -1.78 4.98 -4.14
C SER A 35 -2.83 4.84 -5.25
N THR A 36 -3.26 3.63 -5.56
CA THR A 36 -4.38 3.38 -6.49
C THR A 36 -5.72 3.45 -5.76
N ARG A 37 -6.80 3.63 -6.53
CA ARG A 37 -8.18 3.50 -6.01
C ARG A 37 -8.47 2.15 -5.34
N LEU A 38 -7.72 1.11 -5.70
CA LEU A 38 -7.87 -0.23 -5.14
C LEU A 38 -7.60 -0.27 -3.62
N LEU A 39 -6.70 0.60 -3.13
CA LEU A 39 -6.35 0.68 -1.71
C LEU A 39 -7.57 0.85 -0.81
N HIS A 40 -8.58 1.60 -1.25
CA HIS A 40 -9.80 1.79 -0.46
C HIS A 40 -10.57 0.47 -0.26
N VAL A 41 -10.76 -0.29 -1.34
CA VAL A 41 -11.49 -1.56 -1.29
C VAL A 41 -10.72 -2.57 -0.44
N GLU A 42 -9.41 -2.67 -0.64
CA GLU A 42 -8.57 -3.63 0.07
C GLU A 42 -8.42 -3.29 1.55
N ALA A 43 -8.21 -2.02 1.90
CA ALA A 43 -8.13 -1.58 3.29
C ALA A 43 -9.46 -1.81 4.03
N THR A 44 -10.59 -1.52 3.38
CA THR A 44 -11.93 -1.82 3.92
C THR A 44 -12.09 -3.31 4.19
N ALA A 45 -11.72 -4.15 3.22
CA ALA A 45 -11.78 -5.60 3.36
C ALA A 45 -10.84 -6.10 4.46
N ALA A 46 -9.63 -5.52 4.58
CA ALA A 46 -8.67 -5.86 5.62
C ALA A 46 -9.21 -5.53 7.03
N LEU A 47 -9.83 -4.37 7.22
CA LEU A 47 -10.47 -3.98 8.48
C LEU A 47 -11.64 -4.89 8.83
N ALA A 48 -12.50 -5.22 7.85
CA ALA A 48 -13.61 -6.15 8.04
C ALA A 48 -13.11 -7.54 8.44
N ARG A 49 -12.09 -8.06 7.75
CA ARG A 49 -11.45 -9.35 8.09
C ARG A 49 -10.82 -9.32 9.48
N ALA A 50 -10.17 -8.21 9.86
CA ALA A 50 -9.61 -8.05 11.21
C ALA A 50 -10.70 -8.10 12.29
N ALA A 51 -11.87 -7.50 12.04
CA ALA A 51 -13.00 -7.57 12.97
C ALA A 51 -13.60 -8.98 13.06
N ILE A 52 -13.76 -9.68 11.92
CA ILE A 52 -14.24 -11.07 11.88
C ILE A 52 -13.28 -12.00 12.62
N ALA A 53 -11.98 -11.82 12.43
CA ALA A 53 -10.93 -12.59 13.09
C ALA A 53 -10.69 -12.20 14.57
N GLY A 54 -11.43 -11.22 15.12
CA GLY A 54 -11.28 -10.77 16.50
C GLY A 54 -10.01 -9.95 16.79
N ARG A 55 -9.23 -9.56 15.77
CA ARG A 55 -8.03 -8.70 15.92
C ARG A 55 -8.40 -7.26 16.30
N ILE A 56 -9.59 -6.82 15.92
CA ILE A 56 -10.20 -5.58 16.41
C ILE A 56 -11.62 -5.87 16.92
N ARG A 57 -12.12 -5.03 17.85
CA ARG A 57 -13.51 -5.16 18.32
C ARG A 57 -14.47 -4.84 17.18
N LYS A 58 -15.47 -5.70 16.96
CA LYS A 58 -16.51 -5.49 15.93
C LYS A 58 -17.21 -4.13 16.09
N SER A 59 -17.46 -3.69 17.32
CA SER A 59 -18.05 -2.38 17.62
C SER A 59 -17.17 -1.19 17.23
N SER A 60 -15.86 -1.38 17.05
CA SER A 60 -14.94 -0.33 16.62
C SER A 60 -14.78 -0.23 15.10
N LEU A 61 -15.35 -1.17 14.32
CA LEU A 61 -15.20 -1.17 12.86
C LEU A 61 -15.71 0.12 12.20
N PRO A 62 -16.87 0.71 12.58
CA PRO A 62 -17.30 2.00 12.03
C PRO A 62 -16.27 3.12 12.23
N ASP A 63 -15.68 3.22 13.43
CA ASP A 63 -14.65 4.23 13.73
C ASP A 63 -13.38 4.01 12.89
N ARG A 64 -13.00 2.74 12.64
CA ARG A 64 -11.86 2.41 11.78
C ARG A 64 -12.10 2.77 10.32
N LEU A 65 -13.32 2.56 9.83
CA LEU A 65 -13.70 2.96 8.46
C LEU A 65 -13.78 4.48 8.31
N ALA A 66 -14.27 5.20 9.31
CA ALA A 66 -14.20 6.66 9.32
C ALA A 66 -12.75 7.14 9.28
N ARG A 67 -11.87 6.52 10.09
CA ARG A 67 -10.43 6.83 10.08
C ARG A 67 -9.76 6.51 8.74
N LEU A 68 -10.16 5.43 8.07
CA LEU A 68 -9.72 5.09 6.73
C LEU A 68 -9.99 6.27 5.79
N GLU A 69 -11.23 6.76 5.77
CA GLU A 69 -11.62 7.85 4.87
C GLU A 69 -10.85 9.15 5.15
N GLU A 70 -10.64 9.51 6.41
CA GLU A 70 -9.82 10.66 6.78
C GLU A 70 -8.38 10.57 6.25
N LEU A 71 -7.75 9.41 6.42
CA LEU A 71 -6.38 9.18 5.96
C LEU A 71 -6.33 9.13 4.43
N ARG A 72 -7.31 8.48 3.80
CA ARG A 72 -7.43 8.33 2.36
C ARG A 72 -7.49 9.68 1.64
N GLN A 73 -8.13 10.68 2.23
CA GLN A 73 -8.20 12.04 1.69
C GLN A 73 -6.85 12.75 1.60
N ARG A 74 -5.82 12.28 2.32
CA ARG A 74 -4.46 12.80 2.29
C ARG A 74 -3.58 12.11 1.23
N ILE A 75 -4.11 11.11 0.54
CA ILE A 75 -3.41 10.34 -0.48
C ILE A 75 -3.90 10.79 -1.86
N GLN A 76 -2.97 11.10 -2.76
CA GLN A 76 -3.28 11.26 -4.17
C GLN A 76 -3.62 9.90 -4.78
N MET A 77 -4.85 9.75 -5.25
CA MET A 77 -5.33 8.50 -5.82
C MET A 77 -5.13 8.44 -7.32
N ILE A 78 -4.48 7.38 -7.78
CA ILE A 78 -4.31 7.03 -9.19
C ILE A 78 -5.54 6.23 -9.64
N GLU A 79 -6.13 6.68 -10.76
CA GLU A 79 -7.22 5.96 -11.43
C GLU A 79 -6.73 4.70 -12.14
N LEU A 80 -7.60 3.69 -12.23
CA LEU A 80 -7.32 2.45 -12.93
C LEU A 80 -7.83 2.54 -14.37
N ASP A 81 -7.11 3.29 -15.20
CA ASP A 81 -7.40 3.40 -16.63
C ASP A 81 -6.86 2.21 -17.42
N GLU A 82 -7.27 2.13 -18.69
CA GLU A 82 -6.90 1.03 -19.58
C GLU A 82 -5.38 0.86 -19.73
N PRO A 83 -4.57 1.92 -19.98
CA PRO A 83 -3.10 1.78 -20.04
C PRO A 83 -2.48 1.21 -18.76
N LEU A 84 -2.96 1.64 -17.58
CA LEU A 84 -2.46 1.10 -16.32
C LEU A 84 -2.84 -0.37 -16.15
N LEU A 85 -4.05 -0.76 -16.53
CA LEU A 85 -4.53 -2.13 -16.44
C LEU A 85 -3.83 -3.08 -17.43
N GLU A 86 -3.50 -2.61 -18.64
CA GLU A 86 -2.67 -3.36 -19.59
C GLU A 86 -1.27 -3.61 -19.03
N ASN A 87 -0.64 -2.59 -18.46
CA ASN A 87 0.64 -2.75 -17.79
C ASN A 87 0.53 -3.71 -16.60
N ALA A 88 -0.51 -3.60 -15.78
CA ALA A 88 -0.75 -4.54 -14.69
C ALA A 88 -0.90 -5.99 -15.18
N ALA A 89 -1.59 -6.21 -16.30
CA ALA A 89 -1.69 -7.53 -16.91
C ALA A 89 -0.32 -8.05 -17.38
N TRP A 90 0.52 -7.19 -17.95
CA TRP A 90 1.89 -7.53 -18.31
C TRP A 90 2.75 -7.91 -17.08
N PHE A 91 2.67 -7.14 -15.99
CA PHE A 91 3.35 -7.46 -14.73
C PHE A 91 2.86 -8.80 -14.15
N ALA A 92 1.55 -9.06 -14.19
CA ALA A 92 0.96 -10.31 -13.74
C ALA A 92 1.48 -11.52 -14.54
N ALA A 93 1.52 -11.41 -15.86
CA ALA A 93 2.01 -12.48 -16.73
C ALA A 93 3.53 -12.70 -16.61
N THR A 94 4.30 -11.62 -16.54
CA THR A 94 5.77 -11.67 -16.53
C THR A 94 6.31 -12.14 -15.19
N PHE A 95 5.75 -11.64 -14.09
CA PHE A 95 6.24 -11.92 -12.76
C PHE A 95 5.33 -12.85 -11.97
N GLY A 96 4.22 -13.37 -12.52
CA GLY A 96 3.32 -14.27 -11.80
C GLY A 96 2.71 -13.64 -10.53
N LEU A 97 2.38 -12.35 -10.59
CA LEU A 97 1.73 -11.61 -9.50
C LEU A 97 0.22 -11.88 -9.51
N ARG A 98 -0.43 -11.81 -8.33
CA ARG A 98 -1.90 -11.76 -8.27
C ARG A 98 -2.37 -10.45 -8.90
N GLY A 99 -3.60 -10.44 -9.45
CA GLY A 99 -4.10 -9.26 -10.19
C GLY A 99 -3.97 -7.94 -9.42
N TYR A 100 -4.35 -7.94 -8.13
CA TYR A 100 -4.25 -6.76 -7.28
C TYR A 100 -2.80 -6.35 -6.98
N ASP A 101 -1.92 -7.33 -6.69
CA ASP A 101 -0.48 -7.09 -6.50
C ASP A 101 0.14 -6.51 -7.78
N ALA A 102 -0.24 -7.02 -8.96
CA ALA A 102 0.23 -6.54 -10.25
C ALA A 102 -0.26 -5.12 -10.55
N THR A 103 -1.50 -4.78 -10.19
CA THR A 103 -2.03 -3.41 -10.29
C THR A 103 -1.25 -2.44 -9.40
N HIS A 104 -0.98 -2.81 -8.16
CA HIS A 104 -0.14 -1.98 -7.29
C HIS A 104 1.29 -1.84 -7.82
N CYS A 105 1.87 -2.93 -8.30
CA CYS A 105 3.22 -2.95 -8.88
C CYS A 105 3.33 -2.01 -10.08
N ALA A 106 2.41 -2.11 -11.05
CA ALA A 106 2.38 -1.28 -12.24
C ALA A 106 2.15 0.21 -11.90
N ALA A 107 1.26 0.51 -10.96
CA ALA A 107 0.99 1.89 -10.54
C ALA A 107 2.17 2.52 -9.81
N GLY A 108 2.87 1.75 -8.97
CA GLY A 108 4.11 2.18 -8.31
C GLY A 108 5.20 2.55 -9.33
N VAL A 109 5.35 1.75 -10.39
CA VAL A 109 6.29 2.03 -11.49
C VAL A 109 5.87 3.24 -12.31
N ALA A 110 4.57 3.39 -12.61
CA ALA A 110 4.05 4.48 -13.43
C ALA A 110 4.23 5.87 -12.79
N ILE A 111 4.17 5.97 -11.46
CA ILE A 111 4.34 7.23 -10.73
C ILE A 111 5.73 7.41 -10.11
N GLY A 112 6.49 6.33 -9.99
CA GLY A 112 7.83 6.35 -9.43
C GLY A 112 8.72 7.30 -10.21
N SER A 113 9.32 8.27 -9.53
CA SER A 113 10.41 9.07 -10.06
C SER A 113 11.67 8.81 -9.24
N GLU A 114 12.79 9.37 -9.68
CA GLU A 114 14.01 9.36 -8.87
C GLU A 114 13.72 9.95 -7.48
N GLY A 115 14.06 9.20 -6.43
CA GLY A 115 13.76 9.57 -5.04
C GLY A 115 12.35 9.24 -4.53
N SER A 116 11.53 8.50 -5.29
CA SER A 116 10.31 7.88 -4.77
C SER A 116 10.62 6.64 -3.92
N VAL A 117 9.85 6.43 -2.86
CA VAL A 117 9.87 5.20 -2.06
C VAL A 117 8.58 4.42 -2.31
N LEU A 118 8.70 3.16 -2.74
CA LEU A 118 7.58 2.27 -3.00
C LEU A 118 7.42 1.29 -1.84
N ALA A 119 6.31 1.40 -1.12
CA ALA A 119 6.06 0.66 0.11
C ALA A 119 5.09 -0.51 -0.12
N SER A 120 5.52 -1.72 0.25
CA SER A 120 4.71 -2.93 0.18
C SER A 120 5.20 -4.00 1.13
N GLY A 121 4.28 -4.76 1.70
CA GLY A 121 4.55 -5.98 2.46
C GLY A 121 4.64 -7.23 1.59
N GLU A 122 4.35 -7.11 0.29
CA GLU A 122 4.54 -8.19 -0.69
C GLU A 122 5.98 -8.17 -1.20
N ARG A 123 6.78 -9.12 -0.71
CA ARG A 123 8.22 -9.16 -0.96
C ARG A 123 8.56 -9.20 -2.45
N LYS A 124 7.75 -9.91 -3.24
CA LYS A 124 7.99 -10.00 -4.69
C LYS A 124 7.86 -8.65 -5.40
N MET A 125 6.93 -7.80 -4.95
CA MET A 125 6.81 -6.44 -5.48
C MET A 125 8.02 -5.58 -5.11
N LEU A 126 8.49 -5.68 -3.86
CA LEU A 126 9.70 -4.97 -3.43
C LEU A 126 10.94 -5.36 -4.23
N GLU A 127 11.10 -6.65 -4.54
CA GLU A 127 12.20 -7.15 -5.38
C GLU A 127 12.11 -6.57 -6.80
N ILE A 128 10.93 -6.63 -7.44
CA ILE A 128 10.70 -6.05 -8.77
C ILE A 128 11.01 -4.56 -8.79
N TRP A 129 10.51 -3.80 -7.82
CA TRP A 129 10.77 -2.35 -7.76
C TRP A 129 12.24 -2.03 -7.50
N SER A 130 12.92 -2.80 -6.65
CA SER A 130 14.36 -2.65 -6.41
C SER A 130 15.18 -2.94 -7.66
N ASP A 131 14.83 -3.98 -8.42
CA ASP A 131 15.51 -4.34 -9.68
C ASP A 131 15.31 -3.27 -10.76
N LEU A 132 14.19 -2.54 -10.71
CA LEU A 132 13.91 -1.37 -11.55
C LEU A 132 14.56 -0.07 -11.04
N GLY A 133 15.30 -0.12 -9.93
CA GLY A 133 16.05 1.02 -9.37
C GLY A 133 15.26 1.92 -8.42
N PHE A 134 14.07 1.52 -7.98
CA PHE A 134 13.31 2.28 -7.00
C PHE A 134 13.78 1.99 -5.57
N SER A 135 13.71 3.00 -4.69
CA SER A 135 13.82 2.78 -3.26
C SER A 135 12.57 2.08 -2.75
N THR A 136 12.72 1.08 -1.88
CA THR A 136 11.60 0.29 -1.38
C THR A 136 11.50 0.32 0.14
N PHE A 137 10.28 0.15 0.65
CA PHE A 137 10.00 0.08 2.08
C PHE A 137 9.15 -1.15 2.39
N ASP A 138 9.64 -2.00 3.29
CA ASP A 138 8.93 -3.19 3.77
C ASP A 138 8.34 -2.90 5.17
N PRO A 139 7.00 -2.79 5.32
CA PRO A 139 6.38 -2.59 6.62
C PRO A 139 6.59 -3.78 7.56
N ASN A 140 6.86 -4.98 7.03
CA ASN A 140 7.03 -6.20 7.82
C ASN A 140 8.48 -6.39 8.29
N ARG A 141 9.43 -5.63 7.75
CA ARG A 141 10.82 -5.69 8.18
C ARG A 141 10.92 -4.99 9.53
N SER A 142 10.99 -5.78 10.59
CA SER A 142 11.27 -5.29 11.94
C SER A 142 12.53 -4.45 11.88
N GLY A 143 12.49 -3.23 12.41
CA GLY A 143 13.67 -2.38 12.50
C GLY A 143 14.80 -3.17 13.13
N SER A 144 15.84 -3.45 12.35
CA SER A 144 17.13 -3.83 12.89
C SER A 144 17.66 -2.59 13.63
N GLY A 145 17.39 -2.55 14.93
CA GLY A 145 18.21 -1.80 15.87
C GLY A 145 19.61 -2.39 15.97
#